data_AF-A0A4Q3JQL1-F1
#
_entry.id   AF-A0A4Q3JQL1-F1
#
_cell.length_a   1.000
_cell.length_b   1.000
_cell.length_c   1.000
_cell.angle_alpha   90.00
_cell.angle_beta   90.00
_cell.angle_gamma   90.00
#
_symmetry.space_group_name_H-M   'P 1'
#
loop_
_entity.id
_entity.type
_entity.pdbx_description
1 polymer ?
#
loop_
_entity_poly.entity_id
_entity_poly.type
_entity_poly.pdbx_seq_one_letter_code
_entity_poly.pdbx_strand_id
1 'polypeptide(L)'
;MVRTLSCSLLVLLVPSSALAATLTVGAGKTYADPCAAIAAAKAGDTIEVDPGTYTVACKVGKSLTVRGVGAKRAVLDAPSSIPNGKGILAVEGGETDLVAEHLEFTGAAVGSNNGAGIRFQGRDLTVRDCAFHDNENGILTAPQRNVVIESSEFYDNGAGDGQSHNMYIGDAESFTFRASWSHGSRKGHLLKSRARKNIIVASRLTDQTTTPSDNVELPNGGASYLIGNLFEQANGDAGNMIRIGMEGNKYGDATQLLLVHNTFVNHRNKGAYVLVNSSVTQPTIVANNLFFGQGGLPTEKVTSVGNQMLALSEVGSDLVSDADYDYHLKAGAPAIDAGVDISQYLGGNALEQYVHPLGAAPRTKQGSAPDVGAYEFGDSGEGGQGGAAGTSGEGGQGGAAAGTSGEGGQGGAAAGTSGEGGQGGAAAGTSG
;
A
#
# COMPACT_ATOMS: atom_id res chain seq x y z
N MET A 1 -75.98 31.49 4.75
CA MET A 1 -74.68 31.04 5.25
C MET A 1 -73.67 31.13 4.12
N VAL A 2 -72.85 32.18 4.09
CA VAL A 2 -71.79 32.35 3.09
C VAL A 2 -70.55 31.64 3.63
N ARG A 3 -70.17 30.52 3.03
CA ARG A 3 -68.93 29.79 3.38
C ARG A 3 -67.78 30.40 2.59
N THR A 4 -66.94 31.17 3.25
CA THR A 4 -65.64 31.62 2.77
C THR A 4 -64.69 30.43 2.69
N LEU A 5 -64.30 30.04 1.48
CA LEU A 5 -63.27 29.02 1.25
C LEU A 5 -61.90 29.64 1.56
N SER A 6 -61.26 29.21 2.64
CA SER A 6 -59.90 29.58 2.99
C SER A 6 -58.92 28.77 2.13
N CYS A 7 -58.28 29.43 1.17
CA CYS A 7 -57.28 28.81 0.29
C CYS A 7 -55.97 28.67 1.08
N SER A 8 -55.70 27.47 1.60
CA SER A 8 -54.43 27.16 2.27
C SER A 8 -53.34 26.98 1.22
N LEU A 9 -52.41 27.94 1.15
CA LEU A 9 -51.24 27.90 0.29
C LEU A 9 -50.26 26.83 0.82
N LEU A 10 -50.25 25.66 0.19
CA LEU A 10 -49.28 24.60 0.44
C LEU A 10 -47.94 25.01 -0.18
N VAL A 11 -46.99 25.46 0.64
CA VAL A 11 -45.61 25.73 0.20
C VAL A 11 -44.89 24.39 0.01
N LEU A 12 -44.80 23.94 -1.23
CA LEU A 12 -43.94 22.84 -1.64
C LEU A 12 -42.47 23.27 -1.50
N LEU A 13 -41.82 22.87 -0.40
CA LEU A 13 -40.37 22.90 -0.26
C LEU A 13 -39.78 21.90 -1.27
N VAL A 14 -39.40 22.41 -2.44
CA VAL A 14 -38.59 21.64 -3.40
C VAL A 14 -37.19 21.54 -2.78
N PRO A 15 -36.69 20.33 -2.43
CA PRO A 15 -35.32 20.20 -2.00
C PRO A 15 -34.42 20.63 -3.15
N SER A 16 -33.70 21.74 -2.97
CA SER A 16 -32.61 22.08 -3.87
C SER A 16 -31.54 21.02 -3.68
N SER A 17 -31.40 20.13 -4.66
CA SER A 17 -30.19 19.33 -4.80
C SER A 17 -29.03 20.31 -4.94
N ALA A 18 -28.30 20.53 -3.85
CA ALA A 18 -27.08 21.30 -3.90
C ALA A 18 -26.12 20.55 -4.82
N LEU A 19 -25.90 21.08 -6.03
CA LEU A 19 -24.88 20.56 -6.93
C LEU A 19 -23.52 20.72 -6.23
N ALA A 20 -22.74 19.64 -6.20
CA ALA A 20 -21.35 19.69 -5.74
C ALA A 20 -20.57 20.74 -6.54
N ALA A 21 -19.93 21.67 -5.86
CA ALA A 21 -19.13 22.70 -6.48
C ALA A 21 -17.72 22.17 -6.79
N THR A 22 -17.05 22.82 -7.75
CA THR A 22 -15.62 22.62 -8.00
C THR A 22 -14.85 23.87 -7.56
N LEU A 23 -13.90 23.69 -6.66
CA LEU A 23 -13.02 24.75 -6.17
C LEU A 23 -11.63 24.52 -6.76
N THR A 24 -11.08 25.53 -7.42
CA THR A 24 -9.78 25.43 -8.10
C THR A 24 -8.66 26.04 -7.26
N VAL A 25 -7.54 25.33 -7.19
CA VAL A 25 -6.36 25.66 -6.41
C VAL A 25 -5.15 25.78 -7.33
N GLY A 26 -4.35 26.83 -7.15
CA GLY A 26 -3.10 27.03 -7.87
C GLY A 26 -2.79 28.50 -8.14
N ALA A 27 -1.66 28.75 -8.81
CA ALA A 27 -1.24 30.11 -9.16
C ALA A 27 -2.31 30.81 -10.03
N GLY A 28 -2.81 31.94 -9.55
CA GLY A 28 -3.85 32.73 -10.25
C GLY A 28 -5.26 32.15 -10.19
N LYS A 29 -5.50 31.07 -9.42
CA LYS A 29 -6.85 30.51 -9.18
C LYS A 29 -7.54 31.20 -8.00
N THR A 30 -8.81 30.83 -7.78
CA THR A 30 -9.61 31.33 -6.65
C THR A 30 -8.94 31.06 -5.31
N TYR A 31 -8.31 29.89 -5.16
CA TYR A 31 -7.55 29.53 -3.98
C TYR A 31 -6.08 29.33 -4.36
N ALA A 32 -5.16 29.94 -3.61
CA ALA A 32 -3.72 29.71 -3.80
C ALA A 32 -3.23 28.41 -3.13
N ASP A 33 -4.03 27.88 -2.20
CA ASP A 33 -3.63 26.83 -1.26
C ASP A 33 -4.75 25.76 -1.09
N PRO A 34 -4.41 24.46 -1.08
CA PRO A 34 -5.37 23.37 -0.89
C PRO A 34 -6.18 23.46 0.41
N CYS A 35 -5.55 23.81 1.54
CA CYS A 35 -6.25 23.90 2.83
C CYS A 35 -7.29 25.02 2.83
N ALA A 36 -7.02 26.15 2.17
CA ALA A 36 -7.97 27.24 2.02
C ALA A 36 -9.23 26.80 1.23
N ALA A 37 -9.04 26.06 0.13
CA ALA A 37 -10.16 25.50 -0.63
C ALA A 37 -10.93 24.45 0.17
N ILE A 38 -10.24 23.52 0.84
CA ILE A 38 -10.84 22.53 1.73
C ILE A 38 -11.66 23.21 2.83
N ALA A 39 -11.15 24.29 3.43
CA ALA A 39 -11.86 25.04 4.46
C ALA A 39 -13.16 25.64 3.92
N ALA A 40 -13.13 26.24 2.73
CA ALA A 40 -14.28 26.88 2.08
C ALA A 40 -15.31 25.90 1.51
N ALA A 41 -14.88 24.68 1.17
CA ALA A 41 -15.72 23.66 0.56
C ALA A 41 -16.86 23.18 1.46
N LYS A 42 -17.95 22.76 0.82
CA LYS A 42 -19.08 22.05 1.41
C LYS A 42 -18.93 20.55 1.20
N ALA A 43 -19.65 19.76 1.98
CA ALA A 43 -19.68 18.31 1.80
C ALA A 43 -20.15 17.96 0.39
N GLY A 44 -19.41 17.07 -0.28
CA GLY A 44 -19.65 16.65 -1.66
C GLY A 44 -18.86 17.43 -2.72
N ASP A 45 -18.25 18.57 -2.37
CA ASP A 45 -17.48 19.38 -3.32
C ASP A 45 -16.20 18.67 -3.79
N THR A 46 -15.70 19.10 -4.95
CA THR A 46 -14.41 18.70 -5.52
C THR A 46 -13.41 19.84 -5.44
N ILE A 47 -12.20 19.55 -4.97
CA ILE A 47 -11.05 20.44 -5.00
C ILE A 47 -10.14 20.00 -6.14
N GLU A 48 -9.94 20.86 -7.13
CA GLU A 48 -8.99 20.65 -8.22
C GLU A 48 -7.71 21.42 -7.95
N VAL A 49 -6.58 20.71 -7.92
CA VAL A 49 -5.27 21.28 -7.59
C VAL A 49 -4.40 21.26 -8.84
N ASP A 50 -4.10 22.43 -9.39
CA ASP A 50 -3.17 22.57 -10.51
C ASP A 50 -1.77 22.06 -10.10
N PRO A 51 -0.94 21.59 -11.06
CA PRO A 51 0.39 21.08 -10.77
C PRO A 51 1.26 22.13 -10.07
N GLY A 52 1.95 21.71 -9.02
CA GLY A 52 2.78 22.57 -8.18
C GLY A 52 3.09 21.89 -6.85
N THR A 53 3.97 22.51 -6.07
CA THR A 53 4.28 22.08 -4.70
C THR A 53 3.60 23.01 -3.72
N TYR A 54 2.86 22.44 -2.78
CA TYR A 54 2.08 23.15 -1.78
C TYR A 54 2.51 22.68 -0.40
N THR A 55 3.11 23.57 0.40
CA THR A 55 3.52 23.26 1.76
C THR A 55 2.33 23.34 2.71
N VAL A 56 1.69 22.20 3.03
CA VAL A 56 0.36 22.16 3.65
C VAL A 56 0.17 21.08 4.71
N ALA A 57 -0.76 21.35 5.63
CA ALA A 57 -1.24 20.40 6.64
C ALA A 57 -2.71 20.69 6.96
N CYS A 58 -3.62 20.10 6.19
CA CYS A 58 -5.04 20.41 6.20
C CYS A 58 -5.83 19.53 7.17
N LYS A 59 -6.89 20.10 7.75
CA LYS A 59 -7.95 19.34 8.44
C LYS A 59 -9.14 19.15 7.49
N VAL A 60 -9.63 17.92 7.37
CA VAL A 60 -10.77 17.56 6.52
C VAL A 60 -11.86 16.95 7.40
N GLY A 61 -12.97 17.67 7.57
CA GLY A 61 -14.08 17.25 8.45
C GLY A 61 -15.41 17.05 7.73
N LYS A 62 -15.36 16.81 6.42
CA LYS A 62 -16.52 16.69 5.53
C LYS A 62 -16.14 15.90 4.28
N SER A 63 -17.12 15.23 3.69
CA SER A 63 -16.84 14.40 2.52
C SER A 63 -16.42 15.23 1.33
N LEU A 64 -15.30 14.89 0.68
CA LEU A 64 -14.72 15.67 -0.41
C LEU A 64 -14.03 14.75 -1.43
N THR A 65 -13.92 15.25 -2.66
CA THR A 65 -12.90 14.80 -3.61
C THR A 65 -11.78 15.84 -3.66
N VAL A 66 -10.53 15.43 -3.51
CA VAL A 66 -9.35 16.27 -3.71
C VAL A 66 -8.53 15.63 -4.82
N ARG A 67 -8.38 16.33 -5.95
CA ARG A 67 -7.71 15.79 -7.13
C ARG A 67 -6.69 16.73 -7.71
N GLY A 68 -5.52 16.22 -8.07
CA GLY A 68 -4.61 16.93 -8.96
C GLY A 68 -5.21 17.01 -10.37
N VAL A 69 -4.87 18.06 -11.11
CA VAL A 69 -5.25 18.19 -12.53
C VAL A 69 -4.01 18.44 -13.38
N GLY A 70 -4.06 18.04 -14.64
CA GLY A 70 -2.93 18.19 -15.58
C GLY A 70 -2.13 16.90 -15.76
N ALA A 71 -0.94 17.03 -16.35
CA ALA A 71 -0.08 15.89 -16.68
C ALA A 71 0.86 15.46 -15.55
N LYS A 72 1.04 16.31 -14.54
CA LYS A 72 1.86 16.04 -13.35
C LYS A 72 0.96 16.15 -12.13
N ARG A 73 1.20 15.30 -11.15
CA ARG A 73 0.51 15.37 -9.85
C ARG A 73 0.85 16.68 -9.15
N ALA A 74 -0.10 17.18 -8.38
CA ALA A 74 0.19 18.23 -7.40
C ALA A 74 0.87 17.59 -6.17
N VAL A 75 1.97 18.20 -5.72
CA VAL A 75 2.73 17.75 -4.54
C VAL A 75 2.23 18.48 -3.31
N LEU A 76 1.65 17.73 -2.38
CA LEU A 76 1.33 18.19 -1.04
C LEU A 76 2.51 17.82 -0.15
N ASP A 77 3.33 18.82 0.16
CA ASP A 77 4.55 18.72 0.95
C ASP A 77 4.24 19.16 2.38
N ALA A 78 4.66 18.39 3.38
CA ALA A 78 4.40 18.74 4.76
C ALA A 78 5.24 19.96 5.18
N PRO A 79 4.68 20.91 5.95
CA PRO A 79 5.49 21.92 6.61
C PRO A 79 6.44 21.27 7.62
N SER A 80 7.53 21.95 7.95
CA SER A 80 8.50 21.51 8.98
C SER A 80 7.89 21.24 10.36
N SER A 81 6.68 21.74 10.61
CA SER A 81 5.85 21.43 11.77
C SER A 81 4.40 21.26 11.33
N ILE A 82 3.84 20.08 11.53
CA ILE A 82 2.45 19.76 11.18
C ILE A 82 1.52 20.21 12.33
N PRO A 83 0.74 21.29 12.19
CA PRO A 83 0.01 21.90 13.31
C PRO A 83 -1.15 21.02 13.84
N ASN A 84 -1.65 20.11 13.01
CA ASN A 84 -2.68 19.16 13.42
C ASN A 84 -2.09 17.92 14.15
N GLY A 85 -0.76 17.79 14.23
CA GLY A 85 -0.06 16.69 14.92
C GLY A 85 -0.32 15.30 14.33
N LYS A 86 -0.82 15.21 13.09
CA LYS A 86 -1.32 13.97 12.49
C LYS A 86 -0.79 13.73 11.07
N GLY A 87 -0.99 14.65 10.15
CA GLY A 87 -0.62 14.45 8.74
C GLY A 87 -0.93 15.60 7.80
N ILE A 88 -0.61 15.40 6.53
CA ILE A 88 -0.83 16.40 5.45
C ILE A 88 -2.32 16.57 5.22
N LEU A 89 -3.06 15.46 5.06
CA LEU A 89 -4.52 15.47 5.17
C LEU A 89 -4.94 14.71 6.42
N ALA A 90 -5.31 15.44 7.46
CA ALA A 90 -5.90 14.90 8.68
C ALA A 90 -7.42 14.85 8.53
N VAL A 91 -7.96 13.68 8.23
CA VAL A 91 -9.39 13.45 8.04
C VAL A 91 -10.03 13.02 9.36
N GLU A 92 -11.09 13.72 9.75
CA GLU A 92 -11.83 13.49 10.99
C GLU A 92 -13.33 13.39 10.73
N GLY A 93 -14.10 13.00 11.74
CA GLY A 93 -15.56 13.09 11.72
C GLY A 93 -16.31 11.78 11.49
N GLY A 94 -15.64 10.62 11.43
CA GLY A 94 -16.24 9.27 11.45
C GLY A 94 -17.08 8.88 10.22
N GLU A 95 -17.95 9.79 9.75
CA GLU A 95 -18.83 9.68 8.58
C GLU A 95 -18.28 10.41 7.34
N THR A 96 -17.05 10.93 7.44
CA THR A 96 -16.38 11.65 6.36
C THR A 96 -15.83 10.68 5.32
N ASP A 97 -16.19 10.88 4.05
CA ASP A 97 -15.63 10.13 2.92
C ASP A 97 -14.58 10.99 2.21
N LEU A 98 -13.41 10.43 1.90
CA LEU A 98 -12.37 11.13 1.13
C LEU A 98 -12.05 10.36 -0.14
N VAL A 99 -12.05 11.08 -1.27
CA VAL A 99 -11.45 10.63 -2.52
C VAL A 99 -10.21 11.50 -2.78
N ALA A 100 -9.03 10.89 -2.87
CA ALA A 100 -7.77 11.54 -3.21
C ALA A 100 -7.24 10.98 -4.54
N GLU A 101 -7.07 11.83 -5.54
CA GLU A 101 -6.72 11.39 -6.91
C GLU A 101 -5.59 12.22 -7.52
N HIS A 102 -4.61 11.59 -8.18
CA HIS A 102 -3.57 12.32 -8.92
C HIS A 102 -2.74 13.30 -8.06
N LEU A 103 -2.36 12.89 -6.84
CA LEU A 103 -1.63 13.71 -5.86
C LEU A 103 -0.36 13.01 -5.35
N GLU A 104 0.64 13.79 -4.96
CA GLU A 104 1.82 13.30 -4.23
C GLU A 104 1.79 13.83 -2.79
N PHE A 105 2.15 12.98 -1.84
CA PHE A 105 2.17 13.29 -0.41
C PHE A 105 3.56 13.03 0.15
N THR A 106 4.21 14.06 0.67
CA THR A 106 5.60 13.93 1.12
C THR A 106 5.97 14.72 2.38
N GLY A 107 7.00 14.24 3.07
CA GLY A 107 7.64 14.94 4.18
C GLY A 107 6.90 14.87 5.52
N ALA A 108 5.81 14.10 5.63
CA ALA A 108 5.00 14.13 6.85
C ALA A 108 5.72 13.51 8.05
N ALA A 109 6.11 14.35 9.02
CA ALA A 109 6.75 13.93 10.26
C ALA A 109 6.16 14.64 11.49
N VAL A 110 5.95 13.91 12.59
CA VAL A 110 5.44 14.45 13.86
C VAL A 110 6.18 13.81 15.04
N GLY A 111 6.18 14.47 16.22
CA GLY A 111 6.98 14.02 17.36
C GLY A 111 6.67 12.62 17.93
N SER A 112 5.61 11.95 17.47
CA SER A 112 5.25 10.58 17.84
C SER A 112 5.59 9.53 16.77
N ASN A 113 6.36 9.89 15.74
CA ASN A 113 6.73 9.02 14.61
C ASN A 113 5.52 8.41 13.86
N ASN A 114 4.40 9.14 13.81
CA ASN A 114 3.13 8.70 13.24
C ASN A 114 2.52 9.71 12.26
N GLY A 115 3.32 10.64 11.76
CA GLY A 115 2.97 11.63 10.75
C GLY A 115 2.64 10.92 9.45
N ALA A 116 1.50 11.26 8.85
CA ALA A 116 1.05 10.57 7.64
C ALA A 116 0.78 11.51 6.47
N GLY A 117 1.00 11.03 5.25
CA GLY A 117 0.47 11.71 4.06
C GLY A 117 -1.04 11.89 4.17
N ILE A 118 -1.76 10.80 4.46
CA ILE A 118 -3.16 10.86 4.91
C ILE A 118 -3.30 10.17 6.28
N ARG A 119 -3.70 10.96 7.29
CA ARG A 119 -4.18 10.42 8.57
C ARG A 119 -5.70 10.31 8.49
N PHE A 120 -6.22 9.10 8.32
CA PHE A 120 -7.65 8.90 8.03
C PHE A 120 -8.45 8.40 9.24
N GLN A 121 -9.43 9.18 9.68
CA GLN A 121 -10.39 8.82 10.74
C GLN A 121 -11.84 9.08 10.26
N GLY A 122 -12.10 8.75 8.99
CA GLY A 122 -13.42 8.84 8.33
C GLY A 122 -14.03 7.45 8.05
N ARG A 123 -15.01 7.42 7.15
CA ARG A 123 -15.81 6.23 6.83
C ARG A 123 -15.30 5.48 5.62
N ASP A 124 -15.17 6.15 4.47
CA ASP A 124 -14.66 5.56 3.24
C ASP A 124 -13.49 6.38 2.68
N LEU A 125 -12.37 5.70 2.40
CA LEU A 125 -11.20 6.28 1.76
C LEU A 125 -11.02 5.66 0.37
N THR A 126 -10.85 6.50 -0.64
CA THR A 126 -10.45 6.10 -1.98
C THR A 126 -9.22 6.89 -2.39
N VAL A 127 -8.17 6.18 -2.82
CA VAL A 127 -6.90 6.74 -3.27
C VAL A 127 -6.61 6.18 -4.66
N ARG A 128 -6.45 7.06 -5.66
CA ARG A 128 -6.16 6.64 -7.03
C ARG A 128 -5.06 7.46 -7.65
N ASP A 129 -4.14 6.82 -8.36
CA ASP A 129 -3.08 7.53 -9.09
C ASP A 129 -2.29 8.51 -8.18
N CYS A 130 -2.01 8.10 -6.95
CA CYS A 130 -1.29 8.92 -5.97
C CYS A 130 0.09 8.34 -5.68
N ALA A 131 1.01 9.18 -5.19
CA ALA A 131 2.27 8.73 -4.59
C ALA A 131 2.40 9.19 -3.14
N PHE A 132 2.95 8.33 -2.28
CA PHE A 132 3.22 8.62 -0.88
C PHE A 132 4.67 8.27 -0.58
N HIS A 133 5.49 9.27 -0.26
CA HIS A 133 6.89 9.05 -0.02
C HIS A 133 7.53 9.99 0.99
N ASP A 134 8.61 9.55 1.62
CA ASP A 134 9.34 10.32 2.63
C ASP A 134 8.47 10.80 3.82
N ASN A 135 7.40 10.07 4.12
CA ASN A 135 6.58 10.29 5.30
C ASN A 135 7.00 9.32 6.42
N GLU A 136 6.63 9.59 7.67
CA GLU A 136 6.70 8.54 8.70
C GLU A 136 5.73 7.41 8.34
N ASN A 137 4.49 7.72 7.94
CA ASN A 137 3.57 6.76 7.31
C ASN A 137 3.04 7.32 5.98
N GLY A 138 2.93 6.49 4.93
CA GLY A 138 2.23 6.95 3.72
C GLY A 138 0.75 7.22 4.03
N ILE A 139 0.06 6.18 4.53
CA ILE A 139 -1.31 6.26 5.05
C ILE A 139 -1.37 5.61 6.44
N LEU A 140 -2.08 6.27 7.36
CA LEU A 140 -2.38 5.72 8.69
C LEU A 140 -3.85 5.92 9.04
N THR A 141 -4.63 4.83 9.00
CA THR A 141 -6.06 4.87 9.24
C THR A 141 -6.48 4.43 10.65
N ALA A 142 -7.73 4.70 11.03
CA ALA A 142 -8.37 4.25 12.27
C ALA A 142 -9.35 3.09 11.96
N PRO A 143 -10.43 2.83 12.73
CA PRO A 143 -11.54 2.02 12.21
C PRO A 143 -12.28 2.75 11.08
N GLN A 144 -12.71 2.03 10.05
CA GLN A 144 -13.45 2.57 8.91
C GLN A 144 -14.35 1.51 8.27
N ARG A 145 -15.14 1.90 7.26
CA ARG A 145 -15.91 0.95 6.46
C ARG A 145 -15.07 0.40 5.32
N ASN A 146 -14.68 1.24 4.36
CA ASN A 146 -13.92 0.79 3.18
C ASN A 146 -12.66 1.62 2.94
N VAL A 147 -11.60 0.95 2.50
CA VAL A 147 -10.42 1.59 1.93
C VAL A 147 -10.14 0.99 0.56
N VAL A 148 -10.01 1.84 -0.45
CA VAL A 148 -9.64 1.46 -1.81
C VAL A 148 -8.40 2.23 -2.21
N ILE A 149 -7.35 1.51 -2.62
CA ILE A 149 -6.10 2.06 -3.14
C ILE A 149 -5.86 1.40 -4.50
N GLU A 150 -5.85 2.23 -5.54
CA GLU A 150 -5.70 1.77 -6.92
C GLU A 150 -4.64 2.58 -7.65
N SER A 151 -3.84 1.94 -8.51
CA SER A 151 -2.85 2.63 -9.35
C SER A 151 -1.96 3.61 -8.56
N SER A 152 -1.58 3.28 -7.34
CA SER A 152 -0.87 4.20 -6.45
C SER A 152 0.47 3.64 -5.96
N GLU A 153 1.40 4.54 -5.65
CA GLU A 153 2.78 4.23 -5.28
C GLU A 153 3.08 4.62 -3.83
N PHE A 154 3.80 3.76 -3.11
CA PHE A 154 4.24 4.00 -1.74
C PHE A 154 5.72 3.63 -1.60
N TYR A 155 6.57 4.58 -1.23
CA TYR A 155 8.00 4.31 -1.10
C TYR A 155 8.71 5.20 -0.10
N ASP A 156 9.84 4.75 0.43
CA ASP A 156 10.67 5.54 1.36
C ASP A 156 9.93 6.09 2.59
N ASN A 157 8.77 5.54 2.95
CA ASN A 157 8.08 5.89 4.18
C ASN A 157 8.63 5.05 5.34
N GLY A 158 8.53 5.60 6.55
CA GLY A 158 8.98 5.00 7.79
C GLY A 158 9.96 5.90 8.53
N ALA A 159 9.79 5.97 9.85
CA ALA A 159 10.68 6.63 10.80
C ALA A 159 11.89 5.77 11.21
N GLY A 160 12.03 4.55 10.66
CA GLY A 160 13.09 3.61 11.03
C GLY A 160 12.88 2.87 12.36
N ASP A 161 11.74 3.07 13.01
CA ASP A 161 11.38 2.51 14.32
C ASP A 161 10.73 1.11 14.24
N GLY A 162 10.42 0.65 13.03
CA GLY A 162 9.70 -0.62 12.80
C GLY A 162 8.20 -0.58 13.09
N GLN A 163 7.65 0.57 13.53
CA GLN A 163 6.23 0.76 13.85
C GLN A 163 5.50 1.62 12.81
N SER A 164 6.24 2.43 12.09
CA SER A 164 5.81 3.27 10.99
C SER A 164 5.99 2.54 9.65
N HIS A 165 5.08 2.74 8.68
CA HIS A 165 4.94 1.86 7.51
C HIS A 165 4.66 2.64 6.22
N ASN A 166 4.84 2.00 5.06
CA ASN A 166 4.31 2.53 3.80
C ASN A 166 2.80 2.72 3.89
N MET A 167 2.08 1.71 4.40
CA MET A 167 0.66 1.84 4.69
C MET A 167 0.25 1.03 5.92
N TYR A 168 -0.60 1.66 6.73
CA TYR A 168 -1.29 1.03 7.85
C TYR A 168 -2.79 1.24 7.68
N ILE A 169 -3.50 0.15 7.38
CA ILE A 169 -4.96 0.10 7.35
C ILE A 169 -5.45 -0.48 8.68
N GLY A 170 -6.21 0.31 9.41
CA GLY A 170 -6.85 -0.08 10.66
C GLY A 170 -8.03 -1.05 10.46
N ASP A 171 -8.95 -1.07 11.42
CA ASP A 171 -10.10 -1.98 11.45
C ASP A 171 -11.15 -1.58 10.39
N ALA A 172 -10.93 -1.98 9.14
CA ALA A 172 -11.88 -1.78 8.03
C ALA A 172 -12.82 -2.98 7.85
N GLU A 173 -14.03 -2.77 7.34
CA GLU A 173 -14.83 -3.89 6.81
C GLU A 173 -14.20 -4.46 5.53
N SER A 174 -13.69 -3.60 4.65
CA SER A 174 -12.99 -4.01 3.43
C SER A 174 -11.81 -3.12 3.09
N PHE A 175 -10.73 -3.74 2.62
CA PHE A 175 -9.57 -3.09 2.04
C PHE A 175 -9.27 -3.68 0.67
N THR A 176 -9.10 -2.82 -0.34
CA THR A 176 -8.65 -3.18 -1.68
C THR A 176 -7.35 -2.45 -2.01
N PHE A 177 -6.33 -3.21 -2.43
CA PHE A 177 -5.07 -2.74 -3.01
C PHE A 177 -4.92 -3.37 -4.39
N ARG A 178 -4.98 -2.56 -5.45
CA ARG A 178 -4.98 -3.06 -6.83
C ARG A 178 -4.10 -2.23 -7.75
N ALA A 179 -3.44 -2.87 -8.72
CA ALA A 179 -2.62 -2.18 -9.73
C ALA A 179 -1.57 -1.23 -9.11
N SER A 180 -1.13 -1.50 -7.89
CA SER A 180 -0.38 -0.54 -7.07
C SER A 180 1.00 -1.07 -6.72
N TRP A 181 1.90 -0.17 -6.32
CA TRP A 181 3.29 -0.50 -6.01
C TRP A 181 3.67 0.01 -4.63
N SER A 182 4.02 -0.88 -3.71
CA SER A 182 4.60 -0.53 -2.41
C SER A 182 6.01 -1.06 -2.32
N HIS A 183 6.99 -0.21 -2.08
CA HIS A 183 8.39 -0.61 -2.07
C HIS A 183 9.26 0.18 -1.11
N GLY A 184 10.46 -0.31 -0.82
CA GLY A 184 11.51 0.50 -0.22
C GLY A 184 11.16 1.14 1.13
N SER A 185 10.35 0.52 2.00
CA SER A 185 10.03 1.17 3.29
C SER A 185 11.22 1.20 4.25
N ARG A 186 11.32 2.26 5.05
CA ARG A 186 12.36 2.48 6.06
C ARG A 186 12.00 1.73 7.34
N LYS A 187 12.23 0.41 7.34
CA LYS A 187 11.67 -0.55 8.32
C LYS A 187 10.14 -0.61 8.23
N GLY A 188 9.49 -1.28 9.19
CA GLY A 188 8.03 -1.45 9.18
C GLY A 188 7.56 -2.42 8.12
N HIS A 189 6.36 -2.23 7.57
CA HIS A 189 5.81 -3.10 6.51
C HIS A 189 5.56 -2.31 5.23
N LEU A 190 5.64 -3.00 4.09
CA LEU A 190 5.15 -2.44 2.83
C LEU A 190 3.62 -2.29 2.86
N LEU A 191 2.92 -3.22 3.52
CA LEU A 191 1.48 -3.18 3.73
C LEU A 191 1.10 -3.87 5.05
N LYS A 192 0.47 -3.12 5.96
CA LYS A 192 -0.20 -3.66 7.15
C LYS A 192 -1.69 -3.39 7.09
N SER A 193 -2.52 -4.42 7.28
CA SER A 193 -3.99 -4.26 7.28
C SER A 193 -4.67 -5.07 8.38
N ARG A 194 -5.54 -4.41 9.14
CA ARG A 194 -6.44 -5.04 10.12
C ARG A 194 -7.86 -5.22 9.58
N ALA A 195 -8.06 -5.09 8.27
CA ALA A 195 -9.39 -5.21 7.68
C ALA A 195 -9.96 -6.63 7.79
N ARG A 196 -11.29 -6.73 7.93
CA ARG A 196 -12.03 -7.99 7.89
C ARG A 196 -11.94 -8.68 6.53
N LYS A 197 -11.94 -7.90 5.44
CA LYS A 197 -11.74 -8.38 4.08
C LYS A 197 -10.56 -7.64 3.44
N ASN A 198 -9.61 -8.37 2.88
CA ASN A 198 -8.45 -7.84 2.17
C ASN A 198 -8.44 -8.37 0.73
N ILE A 199 -8.44 -7.48 -0.25
CA ILE A 199 -8.34 -7.79 -1.68
C ILE A 199 -7.05 -7.14 -2.18
N ILE A 200 -5.99 -7.92 -2.33
CA ILE A 200 -4.68 -7.44 -2.76
C ILE A 200 -4.41 -8.12 -4.10
N VAL A 201 -4.54 -7.38 -5.19
CA VAL A 201 -4.58 -8.00 -6.53
C VAL A 201 -3.74 -7.24 -7.54
N ALA A 202 -3.10 -7.98 -8.46
CA ALA A 202 -2.33 -7.41 -9.56
C ALA A 202 -1.44 -6.23 -9.12
N SER A 203 -0.71 -6.41 -8.03
CA SER A 203 0.10 -5.36 -7.40
C SER A 203 1.52 -5.85 -7.13
N ARG A 204 2.42 -4.91 -6.91
CA ARG A 204 3.85 -5.17 -6.65
C ARG A 204 4.22 -4.71 -5.25
N LEU A 205 4.78 -5.62 -4.45
CA LEU A 205 5.22 -5.36 -3.07
C LEU A 205 6.66 -5.87 -2.89
N THR A 206 7.64 -4.98 -3.02
CA THR A 206 9.06 -5.35 -3.15
C THR A 206 9.94 -4.55 -2.19
N ASP A 207 10.77 -5.21 -1.39
CA ASP A 207 11.72 -4.58 -0.49
C ASP A 207 12.74 -3.70 -1.23
N GLN A 208 13.16 -4.17 -2.42
CA GLN A 208 14.24 -3.62 -3.22
C GLN A 208 15.58 -3.56 -2.48
N THR A 209 16.11 -2.37 -2.23
CA THR A 209 17.39 -2.17 -1.55
C THR A 209 17.21 -1.98 -0.04
N THR A 210 15.97 -2.00 0.48
CA THR A 210 15.69 -1.83 1.90
C THR A 210 15.35 -3.18 2.57
N THR A 211 15.11 -3.17 3.88
CA THR A 211 14.80 -4.39 4.65
C THR A 211 13.60 -4.12 5.57
N PRO A 212 12.38 -3.99 5.04
CA PRO A 212 11.18 -3.98 5.86
C PRO A 212 11.03 -5.31 6.62
N SER A 213 10.19 -5.28 7.64
CA SER A 213 9.81 -6.42 8.44
C SER A 213 9.03 -7.45 7.61
N ASP A 214 8.00 -7.05 6.87
CA ASP A 214 7.27 -7.95 5.95
C ASP A 214 6.73 -7.18 4.74
N ASN A 215 6.50 -7.88 3.62
CA ASN A 215 5.77 -7.31 2.50
C ASN A 215 4.29 -7.08 2.86
N VAL A 216 3.66 -8.07 3.51
CA VAL A 216 2.27 -8.00 3.93
C VAL A 216 2.10 -8.56 5.35
N GLU A 217 1.52 -7.76 6.24
CA GLU A 217 1.06 -8.21 7.55
C GLU A 217 -0.46 -8.02 7.71
N LEU A 218 -1.16 -9.13 7.97
CA LEU A 218 -2.59 -9.19 8.27
C LEU A 218 -2.78 -9.65 9.71
N PRO A 219 -2.41 -8.82 10.71
CA PRO A 219 -2.22 -9.26 12.09
C PRO A 219 -3.48 -9.84 12.74
N ASN A 220 -4.68 -9.44 12.30
CA ASN A 220 -5.95 -9.90 12.87
C ASN A 220 -6.67 -10.99 12.06
N GLY A 221 -6.04 -11.52 11.00
CA GLY A 221 -6.68 -12.44 10.07
C GLY A 221 -7.58 -11.69 9.08
N GLY A 222 -8.78 -12.23 8.85
CA GLY A 222 -9.73 -11.72 7.87
C GLY A 222 -9.74 -12.52 6.57
N ALA A 223 -10.81 -12.40 5.79
CA ALA A 223 -10.93 -13.01 4.47
C ALA A 223 -9.99 -12.29 3.49
N SER A 224 -8.93 -12.96 3.07
CA SER A 224 -7.81 -12.32 2.39
C SER A 224 -7.51 -13.00 1.06
N TYR A 225 -7.58 -12.22 -0.01
CA TYR A 225 -7.42 -12.65 -1.40
C TYR A 225 -6.19 -11.95 -1.97
N LEU A 226 -5.10 -12.70 -2.11
CA LEU A 226 -3.83 -12.23 -2.67
C LEU A 226 -3.66 -12.92 -4.03
N ILE A 227 -3.98 -12.19 -5.10
CA ILE A 227 -4.10 -12.77 -6.45
C ILE A 227 -3.27 -11.98 -7.46
N GLY A 228 -2.40 -12.64 -8.24
CA GLY A 228 -1.71 -11.95 -9.34
C GLY A 228 -0.62 -10.98 -8.89
N ASN A 229 -0.12 -11.09 -7.65
CA ASN A 229 0.85 -10.12 -7.12
C ASN A 229 2.29 -10.58 -7.29
N LEU A 230 3.17 -9.60 -7.37
CA LEU A 230 4.61 -9.78 -7.29
C LEU A 230 5.11 -9.39 -5.89
N PHE A 231 5.78 -10.32 -5.22
CA PHE A 231 6.45 -10.10 -3.95
C PHE A 231 7.95 -10.31 -4.09
N GLU A 232 8.74 -9.38 -3.55
CA GLU A 232 10.19 -9.54 -3.44
C GLU A 232 10.64 -9.15 -2.04
N GLN A 233 11.57 -9.94 -1.51
CA GLN A 233 12.16 -9.73 -0.21
C GLN A 233 13.68 -9.72 -0.33
N ALA A 234 14.27 -8.57 0.01
CA ALA A 234 15.69 -8.34 -0.07
C ALA A 234 16.43 -9.14 0.99
N ASN A 235 17.71 -9.43 0.73
CA ASN A 235 18.54 -10.14 1.70
C ASN A 235 18.66 -9.31 3.00
N GLY A 236 18.41 -9.93 4.14
CA GLY A 236 18.29 -9.24 5.42
C GLY A 236 18.05 -10.18 6.61
N ASP A 237 18.06 -9.60 7.81
CA ASP A 237 18.20 -10.37 9.05
C ASP A 237 16.90 -10.89 9.67
N ALA A 238 15.72 -10.37 9.33
CA ALA A 238 14.47 -10.81 9.94
C ALA A 238 13.24 -10.41 9.12
N GLY A 239 12.25 -11.30 9.10
CA GLY A 239 10.94 -11.05 8.48
C GLY A 239 10.41 -12.25 7.72
N ASN A 240 9.11 -12.28 7.48
CA ASN A 240 8.49 -13.20 6.53
C ASN A 240 7.99 -12.36 5.35
N MET A 241 7.60 -12.97 4.23
CA MET A 241 7.01 -12.19 3.14
C MET A 241 5.55 -11.83 3.48
N ILE A 242 4.77 -12.83 3.92
CA ILE A 242 3.37 -12.67 4.34
C ILE A 242 3.16 -13.27 5.72
N ARG A 243 2.51 -12.51 6.62
CA ARG A 243 2.08 -12.99 7.95
C ARG A 243 0.59 -12.77 8.19
N ILE A 244 -0.06 -13.76 8.79
CA ILE A 244 -1.50 -13.69 9.10
C ILE A 244 -1.78 -14.12 10.54
N GLY A 245 -2.63 -13.34 11.22
CA GLY A 245 -3.17 -13.69 12.54
C GLY A 245 -2.15 -13.57 13.67
N MET A 246 -1.06 -12.84 13.46
CA MET A 246 0.03 -12.72 14.44
C MET A 246 -0.37 -12.01 15.73
N GLU A 247 -1.44 -11.23 15.70
CA GLU A 247 -2.04 -10.59 16.87
C GLU A 247 -3.42 -11.19 17.20
N GLY A 248 -3.65 -12.44 16.79
CA GLY A 248 -4.86 -13.21 17.04
C GLY A 248 -5.85 -13.22 15.89
N ASN A 249 -6.59 -14.32 15.74
CA ASN A 249 -7.63 -14.49 14.74
C ASN A 249 -8.95 -13.82 15.18
N LYS A 250 -9.05 -12.50 14.99
CA LYS A 250 -10.22 -11.70 15.39
C LYS A 250 -11.53 -12.18 14.74
N TYR A 251 -11.45 -12.64 13.49
CA TYR A 251 -12.62 -12.96 12.68
C TYR A 251 -12.99 -14.45 12.66
N GLY A 252 -12.28 -15.29 13.44
CA GLY A 252 -12.59 -16.70 13.60
C GLY A 252 -12.67 -17.44 12.26
N ASP A 253 -13.82 -18.06 12.00
CA ASP A 253 -14.08 -18.86 10.79
C ASP A 253 -14.26 -18.01 9.52
N ALA A 254 -14.38 -16.69 9.64
CA ALA A 254 -14.37 -15.79 8.49
C ALA A 254 -12.94 -15.50 8.00
N THR A 255 -11.90 -15.84 8.77
CA THR A 255 -10.52 -15.73 8.30
C THR A 255 -10.23 -16.83 7.30
N GLN A 256 -9.92 -16.44 6.07
CA GLN A 256 -9.58 -17.33 4.96
C GLN A 256 -8.44 -16.70 4.19
N LEU A 257 -7.57 -17.52 3.61
CA LEU A 257 -6.46 -17.03 2.81
C LEU A 257 -6.45 -17.75 1.47
N LEU A 258 -6.60 -16.96 0.39
CA LEU A 258 -6.41 -17.39 -0.98
C LEU A 258 -5.15 -16.70 -1.53
N LEU A 259 -4.08 -17.46 -1.74
CA LEU A 259 -2.89 -17.02 -2.47
C LEU A 259 -2.87 -17.70 -3.82
N VAL A 260 -3.08 -16.94 -4.88
CA VAL A 260 -3.20 -17.50 -6.23
C VAL A 260 -2.39 -16.70 -7.24
N HIS A 261 -1.66 -17.41 -8.12
CA HIS A 261 -0.91 -16.76 -9.21
C HIS A 261 -0.07 -15.60 -8.69
N ASN A 262 0.68 -15.78 -7.61
CA ASN A 262 1.65 -14.78 -7.16
C ASN A 262 3.06 -15.28 -7.48
N THR A 263 3.99 -14.36 -7.74
CA THR A 263 5.42 -14.64 -7.82
C THR A 263 6.10 -14.12 -6.56
N PHE A 264 6.89 -14.97 -5.92
CA PHE A 264 7.67 -14.64 -4.72
C PHE A 264 9.15 -14.82 -5.03
N VAL A 265 9.95 -13.79 -4.79
CA VAL A 265 11.41 -13.87 -4.84
C VAL A 265 11.96 -13.53 -3.47
N ASN A 266 12.51 -14.54 -2.77
CA ASN A 266 13.08 -14.36 -1.45
C ASN A 266 14.60 -14.49 -1.47
N HIS A 267 15.29 -13.37 -1.34
CA HIS A 267 16.75 -13.32 -1.24
C HIS A 267 17.26 -13.69 0.15
N ARG A 268 16.38 -13.88 1.14
CA ARG A 268 16.77 -14.31 2.49
C ARG A 268 16.93 -15.83 2.56
N ASN A 269 17.83 -16.27 3.42
CA ASN A 269 18.07 -17.68 3.74
C ASN A 269 17.26 -18.19 4.94
N LYS A 270 16.27 -17.41 5.39
CA LYS A 270 15.42 -17.68 6.55
C LYS A 270 14.09 -16.92 6.40
N GLY A 271 13.10 -17.32 7.18
CA GLY A 271 11.74 -16.79 7.11
C GLY A 271 10.81 -17.65 6.25
N ALA A 272 9.52 -17.39 6.31
CA ALA A 272 8.49 -18.05 5.52
C ALA A 272 8.06 -17.18 4.34
N TYR A 273 7.66 -17.82 3.25
CA TYR A 273 6.86 -17.16 2.21
C TYR A 273 5.53 -16.73 2.82
N VAL A 274 4.89 -17.65 3.53
CA VAL A 274 3.60 -17.42 4.17
C VAL A 274 3.63 -18.07 5.56
N LEU A 275 3.49 -17.23 6.59
CA LEU A 275 3.32 -17.68 7.97
C LEU A 275 1.88 -17.43 8.42
N VAL A 276 1.19 -18.50 8.80
CA VAL A 276 -0.18 -18.45 9.32
C VAL A 276 -0.15 -18.86 10.79
N ASN A 277 -0.66 -17.99 11.67
CA ASN A 277 -0.76 -18.27 13.09
C ASN A 277 -1.70 -19.45 13.36
N SER A 278 -1.40 -20.29 14.36
CA SER A 278 -2.19 -21.47 14.71
C SER A 278 -3.63 -21.18 15.14
N SER A 279 -3.94 -19.94 15.53
CA SER A 279 -5.31 -19.48 15.80
C SER A 279 -6.19 -19.37 14.56
N VAL A 280 -5.61 -19.40 13.35
CA VAL A 280 -6.34 -19.51 12.10
C VAL A 280 -6.66 -20.98 11.84
N THR A 281 -7.94 -21.31 11.90
CA THR A 281 -8.44 -22.69 11.83
C THR A 281 -8.97 -23.08 10.46
N GLN A 282 -9.25 -22.11 9.61
CA GLN A 282 -9.76 -22.34 8.27
C GLN A 282 -8.64 -22.71 7.30
N PRO A 283 -8.93 -23.53 6.27
CA PRO A 283 -7.93 -23.88 5.28
C PRO A 283 -7.37 -22.67 4.52
N THR A 284 -6.06 -22.64 4.35
CA THR A 284 -5.38 -21.74 3.41
C THR A 284 -5.32 -22.41 2.03
N ILE A 285 -5.68 -21.69 0.98
CA ILE A 285 -5.51 -22.13 -0.40
C ILE A 285 -4.29 -21.43 -0.98
N VAL A 286 -3.32 -22.23 -1.44
CA VAL A 286 -2.12 -21.76 -2.13
C VAL A 286 -2.09 -22.44 -3.49
N ALA A 287 -2.37 -21.72 -4.58
CA ALA A 287 -2.45 -22.33 -5.89
C ALA A 287 -1.75 -21.55 -7.02
N ASN A 288 -1.06 -22.26 -7.91
CA ASN A 288 -0.35 -21.70 -9.06
C ASN A 288 0.61 -20.53 -8.71
N ASN A 289 1.21 -20.53 -7.52
CA ASN A 289 2.21 -19.53 -7.13
C ASN A 289 3.63 -20.02 -7.50
N LEU A 290 4.47 -19.08 -7.90
CA LEU A 290 5.87 -19.29 -8.23
C LEU A 290 6.75 -18.77 -7.10
N PHE A 291 7.62 -19.61 -6.55
CA PHE A 291 8.49 -19.25 -5.43
C PHE A 291 9.95 -19.46 -5.82
N PHE A 292 10.78 -18.44 -5.64
CA PHE A 292 12.23 -18.50 -5.75
C PHE A 292 12.90 -18.25 -4.41
N GLY A 293 13.85 -19.11 -4.04
CA GLY A 293 14.65 -19.00 -2.82
C GLY A 293 14.15 -19.88 -1.68
N GLN A 294 14.55 -19.54 -0.45
CA GLN A 294 14.17 -20.32 0.72
C GLN A 294 12.93 -19.73 1.39
N GLY A 295 12.00 -20.59 1.78
CA GLY A 295 10.82 -20.15 2.53
C GLY A 295 9.83 -21.28 2.76
N GLY A 296 9.19 -21.27 3.93
CA GLY A 296 8.11 -22.19 4.25
C GLY A 296 6.74 -21.72 3.77
N LEU A 297 5.87 -22.68 3.45
CA LEU A 297 4.42 -22.51 3.41
C LEU A 297 3.80 -23.12 4.69
N PRO A 298 2.54 -22.78 5.02
CA PRO A 298 1.81 -23.47 6.08
C PRO A 298 1.77 -24.98 5.82
N THR A 299 2.02 -25.79 6.84
CA THR A 299 2.06 -27.27 6.73
C THR A 299 0.78 -27.94 7.19
N GLU A 300 -0.09 -27.21 7.89
CA GLU A 300 -1.38 -27.70 8.38
C GLU A 300 -2.51 -26.88 7.78
N LYS A 301 -3.67 -27.53 7.56
CA LYS A 301 -4.88 -26.86 7.05
C LYS A 301 -4.58 -26.06 5.79
N VAL A 302 -3.86 -26.66 4.85
CA VAL A 302 -3.48 -26.05 3.58
C VAL A 302 -3.95 -26.94 2.44
N THR A 303 -4.48 -26.30 1.39
CA THR A 303 -4.59 -26.91 0.06
C THR A 303 -3.53 -26.24 -0.81
N SER A 304 -2.49 -27.00 -1.18
CA SER A 304 -1.40 -26.53 -2.03
C SER A 304 -1.47 -27.26 -3.37
N VAL A 305 -1.63 -26.55 -4.48
CA VAL A 305 -1.80 -27.16 -5.81
C VAL A 305 -1.18 -26.32 -6.93
N GLY A 306 -0.49 -26.94 -7.88
CA GLY A 306 0.09 -26.23 -9.04
C GLY A 306 1.19 -25.22 -8.72
N ASN A 307 1.64 -25.13 -7.46
CA ASN A 307 2.74 -24.24 -7.08
C ASN A 307 4.08 -24.81 -7.54
N GLN A 308 5.03 -23.94 -7.88
CA GLN A 308 6.42 -24.30 -8.14
C GLN A 308 7.35 -23.60 -7.15
N MET A 309 8.33 -24.35 -6.65
CA MET A 309 9.38 -23.86 -5.77
C MET A 309 10.72 -24.12 -6.43
N LEU A 310 11.45 -23.06 -6.71
CA LEU A 310 12.72 -23.03 -7.43
C LEU A 310 13.80 -22.41 -6.54
N ALA A 311 15.05 -22.77 -6.79
CA ALA A 311 16.19 -22.20 -6.09
C ALA A 311 16.40 -20.74 -6.50
N LEU A 312 16.90 -19.92 -5.58
CA LEU A 312 17.22 -18.51 -5.89
C LEU A 312 18.20 -18.38 -7.07
N SER A 313 19.09 -19.36 -7.24
CA SER A 313 20.05 -19.40 -8.37
C SER A 313 19.39 -19.54 -9.75
N GLU A 314 18.11 -19.92 -9.82
CA GLU A 314 17.36 -20.09 -11.07
C GLU A 314 16.67 -18.79 -11.53
N VAL A 315 16.63 -17.75 -10.69
CA VAL A 315 16.03 -16.44 -11.05
C VAL A 315 16.62 -15.91 -12.37
N GLY A 316 17.95 -15.96 -12.53
CA GLY A 316 18.61 -15.41 -13.70
C GLY A 316 18.33 -16.16 -15.01
N SER A 317 18.02 -17.46 -14.96
CA SER A 317 17.64 -18.23 -16.14
C SER A 317 16.16 -18.10 -16.46
N ASP A 318 15.31 -17.95 -15.44
CA ASP A 318 13.87 -18.15 -15.57
C ASP A 318 13.10 -16.82 -15.61
N LEU A 319 13.65 -15.74 -15.03
CA LEU A 319 13.02 -14.43 -14.92
C LEU A 319 13.84 -13.35 -15.63
N VAL A 320 13.20 -12.29 -16.13
CA VAL A 320 13.81 -11.28 -17.01
C VAL A 320 15.05 -10.62 -16.37
N SER A 321 14.90 -9.96 -15.22
CA SER A 321 15.99 -9.25 -14.56
C SER A 321 15.77 -9.13 -13.05
N ASP A 322 16.63 -9.79 -12.28
CA ASP A 322 16.65 -9.68 -10.81
C ASP A 322 17.03 -8.26 -10.35
N ALA A 323 18.02 -7.65 -11.01
CA ALA A 323 18.54 -6.33 -10.66
C ALA A 323 17.54 -5.20 -10.89
N ASP A 324 16.67 -5.35 -11.90
CA ASP A 324 15.61 -4.40 -12.21
C ASP A 324 14.27 -4.77 -11.56
N TYR A 325 14.25 -5.88 -10.79
CA TYR A 325 13.07 -6.46 -10.18
C TYR A 325 11.95 -6.72 -11.22
N ASP A 326 12.37 -7.09 -12.41
CA ASP A 326 11.50 -7.52 -13.51
C ASP A 326 11.43 -9.05 -13.50
N TYR A 327 10.36 -9.54 -12.89
CA TYR A 327 10.12 -10.95 -12.64
C TYR A 327 9.11 -11.56 -13.62
N HIS A 328 8.98 -11.01 -14.82
CA HIS A 328 8.32 -11.70 -15.93
C HIS A 328 9.11 -12.97 -16.31
N LEU A 329 8.40 -13.98 -16.82
CA LEU A 329 9.00 -15.24 -17.25
C LEU A 329 9.85 -15.05 -18.51
N LYS A 330 11.00 -15.72 -18.57
CA LYS A 330 11.79 -15.90 -19.79
C LYS A 330 11.28 -17.08 -20.60
N ALA A 331 11.52 -17.06 -21.90
CA ALA A 331 11.21 -18.17 -22.78
C ALA A 331 11.90 -19.46 -22.28
N GLY A 332 11.13 -20.54 -22.14
CA GLY A 332 11.62 -21.83 -21.66
C GLY A 332 11.66 -21.98 -20.14
N ALA A 333 11.23 -20.97 -19.37
CA ALA A 333 11.07 -21.10 -17.92
C ALA A 333 10.13 -22.27 -17.57
N PRO A 334 10.44 -23.09 -16.55
CA PRO A 334 9.65 -24.25 -16.16
C PRO A 334 8.24 -23.90 -15.65
N ALA A 335 8.01 -22.62 -15.33
CA ALA A 335 6.72 -22.10 -14.90
C ALA A 335 5.71 -21.91 -16.04
N ILE A 336 6.18 -21.86 -17.30
CA ILE A 336 5.31 -21.73 -18.48
C ILE A 336 4.49 -23.01 -18.64
N ASP A 337 3.19 -22.88 -18.88
CA ASP A 337 2.24 -23.97 -19.11
C ASP A 337 2.18 -25.02 -17.97
N ALA A 338 2.58 -24.64 -16.75
CA ALA A 338 2.73 -25.58 -15.65
C ALA A 338 1.68 -25.45 -14.52
N GLY A 339 0.78 -24.47 -14.63
CA GLY A 339 -0.30 -24.27 -13.68
C GLY A 339 -1.45 -25.26 -13.90
N VAL A 340 -2.37 -25.29 -12.94
CA VAL A 340 -3.57 -26.14 -12.99
C VAL A 340 -4.85 -25.31 -13.02
N ASP A 341 -5.98 -25.93 -13.37
CA ASP A 341 -7.30 -25.29 -13.24
C ASP A 341 -7.65 -25.08 -11.76
N ILE A 342 -7.90 -23.81 -11.42
CA ILE A 342 -8.22 -23.32 -10.08
C ILE A 342 -9.54 -22.56 -10.04
N SER A 343 -10.35 -22.63 -11.10
CA SER A 343 -11.62 -21.90 -11.25
C SER A 343 -12.56 -22.06 -10.04
N GLN A 344 -12.54 -23.24 -9.42
CA GLN A 344 -13.28 -23.55 -8.18
C GLN A 344 -12.93 -22.65 -6.98
N TYR A 345 -11.71 -22.11 -6.92
CA TYR A 345 -11.26 -21.25 -5.82
C TYR A 345 -11.50 -19.77 -6.09
N LEU A 346 -11.61 -19.37 -7.37
CA LEU A 346 -11.72 -17.97 -7.76
C LEU A 346 -13.11 -17.39 -7.57
N GLY A 347 -14.15 -18.21 -7.42
CA GLY A 347 -15.52 -17.72 -7.22
C GLY A 347 -16.03 -16.84 -8.37
N GLY A 348 -15.52 -17.04 -9.59
CA GLY A 348 -15.85 -16.25 -10.78
C GLY A 348 -15.08 -14.93 -10.93
N ASN A 349 -14.11 -14.64 -10.06
CA ASN A 349 -13.26 -13.45 -10.22
C ASN A 349 -12.34 -13.59 -11.43
N ALA A 350 -12.27 -12.54 -12.25
CA ALA A 350 -11.30 -12.46 -13.35
C ALA A 350 -9.87 -12.35 -12.79
N LEU A 351 -8.92 -12.97 -13.48
CA LEU A 351 -7.50 -12.86 -13.16
C LEU A 351 -6.90 -11.65 -13.88
N GLU A 352 -6.00 -10.97 -13.17
CA GLU A 352 -5.27 -9.82 -13.67
C GLU A 352 -3.79 -9.97 -13.32
N GLN A 353 -2.93 -9.35 -14.13
CA GLN A 353 -1.50 -9.24 -13.89
C GLN A 353 -1.10 -7.77 -13.80
N TYR A 354 -0.15 -7.47 -12.92
CA TYR A 354 0.35 -6.12 -12.71
C TYR A 354 1.12 -5.63 -13.95
N VAL A 355 0.92 -4.37 -14.33
CA VAL A 355 1.67 -3.70 -15.39
C VAL A 355 2.42 -2.53 -14.76
N HIS A 356 3.74 -2.62 -14.75
CA HIS A 356 4.57 -1.57 -14.16
C HIS A 356 4.44 -0.25 -14.96
N PRO A 357 4.34 0.94 -14.32
CA PRO A 357 4.47 1.16 -12.88
C PRO A 357 3.19 1.11 -12.04
N LEU A 358 1.99 1.33 -12.59
CA LEU A 358 0.76 1.50 -11.79
C LEU A 358 -0.50 1.00 -12.52
N GLY A 359 -0.35 -0.05 -13.31
CA GLY A 359 -1.40 -0.63 -14.14
C GLY A 359 -1.71 -2.08 -13.79
N ALA A 360 -2.77 -2.58 -14.41
CA ALA A 360 -3.10 -4.00 -14.45
C ALA A 360 -3.73 -4.33 -15.80
N ALA A 361 -3.53 -5.55 -16.27
CA ALA A 361 -4.15 -6.09 -17.47
C ALA A 361 -4.84 -7.41 -17.15
N PRO A 362 -5.87 -7.82 -17.91
CA PRO A 362 -6.38 -9.18 -17.83
C PRO A 362 -5.25 -10.20 -17.98
N ARG A 363 -5.25 -11.24 -17.17
CA ARG A 363 -4.30 -12.35 -17.27
C ARG A 363 -4.96 -13.48 -18.06
N THR A 364 -4.63 -13.58 -19.35
CA THR A 364 -5.26 -14.50 -20.29
C THR A 364 -4.33 -15.66 -20.60
N LYS A 365 -4.80 -16.89 -20.36
CA LYS A 365 -4.04 -18.10 -20.69
C LYS A 365 -3.61 -18.11 -22.16
N GLN A 366 -2.31 -18.19 -22.43
CA GLN A 366 -1.78 -18.20 -23.80
C GLN A 366 -1.50 -19.62 -24.31
N GLY A 367 -1.10 -20.53 -23.43
CA GLY A 367 -0.70 -21.88 -23.78
C GLY A 367 -1.76 -22.96 -23.51
N SER A 368 -1.28 -24.19 -23.37
CA SER A 368 -2.06 -25.37 -23.00
C SER A 368 -2.68 -25.26 -21.60
N ALA A 369 -1.95 -24.67 -20.65
CA ALA A 369 -2.31 -24.48 -19.25
C ALA A 369 -1.94 -23.05 -18.80
N PRO A 370 -2.53 -22.50 -17.73
CA PRO A 370 -2.07 -21.21 -17.22
C PRO A 370 -0.64 -21.32 -16.69
N ASP A 371 0.13 -20.26 -16.78
CA ASP A 371 1.47 -20.24 -16.20
C ASP A 371 1.42 -20.19 -14.68
N VAL A 372 2.47 -20.68 -14.03
CA VAL A 372 2.66 -20.54 -12.58
C VAL A 372 3.26 -19.17 -12.28
N GLY A 373 2.71 -18.46 -11.29
CA GLY A 373 3.17 -17.13 -10.89
C GLY A 373 2.27 -15.98 -11.34
N ALA A 374 2.73 -14.75 -11.10
CA ALA A 374 2.01 -13.49 -11.32
C ALA A 374 1.73 -13.18 -12.78
N TYR A 375 2.63 -13.58 -13.66
CA TYR A 375 2.61 -13.22 -15.07
C TYR A 375 2.26 -14.41 -15.94
N GLU A 376 1.55 -14.16 -17.03
CA GLU A 376 1.39 -15.13 -18.11
C GLU A 376 2.35 -14.76 -19.25
N PHE A 377 3.23 -15.67 -19.60
CA PHE A 377 4.21 -15.53 -20.66
C PHE A 377 3.53 -15.37 -22.02
N GLY A 378 3.99 -14.38 -22.78
CA GLY A 378 3.42 -14.04 -24.08
C GLY A 378 2.08 -13.30 -24.00
N ASP A 379 1.51 -13.10 -22.81
CA ASP A 379 0.36 -12.21 -22.63
C ASP A 379 0.87 -10.78 -22.63
N SER A 380 0.69 -10.09 -23.75
CA SER A 380 1.16 -8.72 -23.98
C SER A 380 0.32 -7.70 -23.19
N GLY A 381 0.12 -7.89 -21.89
CA GLY A 381 -0.57 -6.96 -20.99
C GLY A 381 -0.03 -5.52 -21.04
N GLU A 382 1.06 -5.30 -21.75
CA GLU A 382 1.53 -4.03 -22.27
C GLU A 382 0.58 -3.47 -23.35
N GLY A 383 -0.28 -2.53 -22.95
CA GLY A 383 -0.83 -1.58 -23.91
C GLY A 383 0.32 -0.95 -24.71
N GLY A 384 0.31 -1.14 -26.02
CA GLY A 384 1.46 -0.91 -26.89
C GLY A 384 2.16 0.43 -26.69
N GLN A 385 3.45 0.35 -26.35
CA GLN A 385 4.48 1.20 -26.94
C GLN A 385 5.61 0.28 -27.44
N GLY A 386 5.55 -0.07 -28.72
CA GLY A 386 6.72 -0.59 -29.40
C GLY A 386 7.81 0.49 -29.45
N GLY A 387 9.06 0.11 -29.21
CA GLY A 387 10.17 1.02 -29.50
C GLY A 387 11.51 0.69 -28.83
N ALA A 388 12.19 -0.33 -29.36
CA ALA A 388 13.64 -0.37 -29.60
C ALA A 388 14.64 -0.12 -28.45
N ALA A 389 15.59 -1.05 -28.36
CA ALA A 389 16.91 -0.89 -27.76
C ALA A 389 17.60 0.43 -28.15
N GLY A 390 18.27 1.08 -27.19
CA GLY A 390 19.10 2.24 -27.48
C GLY A 390 19.67 3.01 -26.29
N THR A 391 20.76 2.47 -25.73
CA THR A 391 21.91 3.18 -25.12
C THR A 391 21.75 3.96 -23.81
N SER A 392 22.49 3.46 -22.82
CA SER A 392 23.01 4.14 -21.64
C SER A 392 23.74 5.44 -21.98
N GLY A 393 23.45 6.49 -21.20
CA GLY A 393 24.23 7.73 -21.15
C GLY A 393 24.72 7.97 -19.74
N GLU A 394 26.03 7.84 -19.54
CA GLU A 394 26.77 8.29 -18.36
C GLU A 394 26.73 9.82 -18.19
N GLY A 395 26.87 10.27 -16.94
CA GLY A 395 27.35 11.60 -16.59
C GLY A 395 26.36 12.37 -15.70
N GLY A 396 26.70 12.85 -14.51
CA GLY A 396 27.96 12.83 -13.79
C GLY A 396 27.75 13.36 -12.37
N GLN A 397 28.54 12.83 -11.43
CA GLN A 397 28.68 13.40 -10.10
C GLN A 397 29.51 14.68 -10.19
N GLY A 398 28.88 15.81 -9.90
CA GLY A 398 29.55 17.08 -9.62
C GLY A 398 29.45 17.39 -8.14
N GLY A 399 30.57 17.25 -7.42
CA GLY A 399 30.68 17.64 -6.03
C GLY A 399 30.89 19.14 -5.84
N ALA A 400 30.74 19.60 -4.60
CA ALA A 400 31.54 20.69 -4.06
C ALA A 400 31.53 20.65 -2.53
N ALA A 401 32.73 20.77 -1.98
CA ALA A 401 33.06 20.81 -0.57
C ALA A 401 32.80 22.19 0.04
N ALA A 402 32.55 22.20 1.35
CA ALA A 402 32.94 23.22 2.32
C ALA A 402 32.96 22.51 3.69
N GLY A 403 33.89 22.68 4.62
CA GLY A 403 35.06 23.53 4.76
C GLY A 403 35.63 23.20 6.15
N THR A 404 36.95 23.25 6.27
CA THR A 404 37.77 22.82 7.41
C THR A 404 37.69 23.72 8.65
N SER A 405 37.79 23.13 9.85
CA SER A 405 38.61 23.54 11.02
C SER A 405 38.07 22.82 12.27
N GLY A 406 38.80 22.25 13.22
CA GLY A 406 40.22 22.19 13.52
C GLY A 406 40.41 21.37 14.82
N GLU A 407 41.60 20.78 14.90
CA GLU A 407 42.36 20.11 15.97
C GLU A 407 41.85 19.94 17.43
N GLY A 408 42.31 18.81 18.00
CA GLY A 408 42.53 18.56 19.43
C GLY A 408 41.79 17.30 19.90
N GLY A 409 42.36 16.20 20.36
CA GLY A 409 43.67 15.94 20.94
C GLY A 409 43.46 14.98 22.14
N GLN A 410 43.88 13.72 21.97
CA GLN A 410 44.26 12.71 22.99
C GLN A 410 43.32 12.35 24.16
N GLY A 411 43.15 11.04 24.34
CA GLY A 411 43.39 10.39 25.64
C GLY A 411 42.31 9.43 26.15
N GLY A 412 42.75 8.22 26.53
CA GLY A 412 42.14 7.46 27.63
C GLY A 412 41.49 6.13 27.27
N ALA A 413 42.25 5.05 27.45
CA ALA A 413 41.74 3.68 27.59
C ALA A 413 41.03 3.49 28.94
N ALA A 414 40.05 2.58 29.00
CA ALA A 414 39.99 1.45 29.95
C ALA A 414 38.63 0.73 29.91
N ALA A 415 38.70 -0.56 30.25
CA ALA A 415 37.66 -1.58 30.25
C ALA A 415 36.73 -1.56 31.48
N GLY A 416 35.69 -2.40 31.46
CA GLY A 416 34.95 -2.84 32.65
C GLY A 416 33.42 -2.88 32.45
N THR A 417 32.84 -3.98 31.96
CA THR A 417 32.23 -5.09 32.72
C THR A 417 30.84 -4.82 33.34
N SER A 418 29.88 -5.64 32.88
CA SER A 418 28.85 -6.41 33.62
C SER A 418 27.81 -5.74 34.54
N GLY A 419 26.57 -6.22 34.42
CA GLY A 419 25.50 -6.15 35.44
C GLY A 419 24.14 -5.90 34.79
N GLU A 420 23.39 -6.95 34.43
CA GLU A 420 22.32 -7.58 35.24
C GLU A 420 21.03 -6.76 35.39
N GLY A 421 19.91 -7.42 35.05
CA GLY A 421 18.67 -7.32 35.80
C GLY A 421 17.55 -6.46 35.21
N GLY A 422 16.39 -7.08 34.96
CA GLY A 422 15.13 -6.33 34.86
C GLY A 422 14.02 -6.97 34.03
N GLN A 423 13.48 -8.11 34.47
CA GLN A 423 12.13 -8.52 34.09
C GLN A 423 11.08 -7.61 34.76
N GLY A 424 10.03 -7.26 34.01
CA GLY A 424 8.76 -6.68 34.48
C GLY A 424 8.10 -5.94 33.31
N GLY A 425 6.92 -6.28 32.79
CA GLY A 425 5.76 -6.92 33.40
C GLY A 425 4.75 -5.85 33.83
N ALA A 426 3.95 -5.33 32.90
CA ALA A 426 2.69 -4.62 33.17
C ALA A 426 1.88 -4.60 31.85
N ALA A 427 0.92 -5.50 31.64
CA ALA A 427 -0.41 -5.58 32.24
C ALA A 427 -1.31 -4.38 31.86
N ALA A 428 -2.29 -4.71 31.01
CA ALA A 428 -3.39 -3.88 30.56
C ALA A 428 -4.29 -3.43 31.71
N GLY A 429 -4.75 -2.18 31.63
CA GLY A 429 -5.85 -1.65 32.43
C GLY A 429 -7.01 -1.28 31.52
N THR A 430 -8.07 -2.08 31.58
CA THR A 430 -9.40 -1.76 31.04
C THR A 430 -10.21 -0.90 32.03
N SER A 431 -11.24 -0.28 31.47
CA SER A 431 -12.46 0.29 32.06
C SER A 431 -12.44 1.74 32.54
N GLY A 432 -13.26 2.52 31.82
CA GLY A 432 -13.74 3.88 32.08
C GLY A 432 -14.61 4.27 30.89
#